data_AF-A0A743HQC5-F1
#
_entry.id   AF-A0A743HQC5-F1
#
_cell.length_a   1.000
_cell.length_b   1.000
_cell.length_c   1.000
_cell.angle_alpha   90.00
_cell.angle_beta   90.00
_cell.angle_gamma   90.00
#
_symmetry.space_group_name_H-M   'P 1'
#
loop_
_entity.id
_entity.type
_entity.pdbx_description
1 polymer ?
#
loop_
_entity_poly.entity_id
_entity_poly.type
_entity_poly.pdbx_seq_one_letter_code
_entity_poly.pdbx_strand_id
1 'polypeptide(L)'
;MIRFKYVVAFALFVPAVYAADFPTNLYTESENKFISVIDKYAQSVDGVDNELKINKLKKERDKEIYPIFKNENNNFPQNWYGVVDYISTTNDGDGVIKIKIADNITIGTWNTSFADKKYYTLIKADSKLYDVVSDLSEGDIVKFSGLFHSASKAKYKPTKTEIMNEKGFYESSLTLKGGMTEPSYIFSFTDIEKIN
;
A
#
# COMPACT_ATOMS: atom_id res chain seq x y z
N MET A 1 48.86 -36.13 -22.96
CA MET A 1 48.79 -35.15 -21.86
C MET A 1 47.51 -34.32 -22.08
N ILE A 2 46.43 -34.66 -21.38
CA ILE A 2 45.08 -34.11 -21.61
C ILE A 2 44.89 -32.90 -20.67
N ARG A 3 44.56 -31.73 -21.22
CA ARG A 3 44.19 -30.54 -20.43
C ARG A 3 42.66 -30.43 -20.37
N PHE A 4 42.09 -30.67 -19.19
CA PHE A 4 40.68 -30.38 -18.91
C PHE A 4 40.46 -28.86 -18.82
N LYS A 5 39.54 -28.32 -19.63
CA LYS A 5 38.99 -26.97 -19.46
C LYS A 5 37.81 -27.08 -18.48
N TYR A 6 37.94 -26.50 -17.29
CA TYR A 6 36.79 -26.29 -16.41
C TYR A 6 36.01 -25.07 -16.90
N VAL A 7 34.77 -25.29 -17.33
CA VAL A 7 33.78 -24.23 -17.49
C VAL A 7 32.94 -24.28 -16.22
N VAL A 8 33.10 -23.28 -15.35
CA VAL A 8 32.22 -23.08 -14.20
C VAL A 8 30.99 -22.33 -14.72
N ALA A 9 29.88 -23.05 -14.88
CA ALA A 9 28.59 -22.44 -15.15
C ALA A 9 28.01 -21.91 -13.83
N PHE A 10 28.02 -20.58 -13.66
CA PHE A 10 27.20 -19.93 -12.64
C PHE A 10 25.74 -19.99 -13.11
N ALA A 11 24.96 -20.90 -12.53
CA ALA A 11 23.51 -20.82 -12.62
C ALA A 11 23.07 -19.59 -11.81
N LEU A 12 22.65 -18.53 -12.50
CA LEU A 12 21.93 -17.43 -11.88
C LEU A 12 20.60 -17.98 -11.38
N PHE A 13 20.50 -18.20 -10.07
CA PHE A 13 19.23 -18.47 -9.41
C PHE A 13 18.45 -17.15 -9.41
N VAL A 14 17.56 -16.99 -10.39
CA VAL A 14 16.52 -15.96 -10.31
C VAL A 14 15.53 -16.50 -9.27
N PRO A 15 15.41 -15.89 -8.08
CA PRO A 15 14.38 -16.31 -7.16
C PRO A 15 13.04 -16.16 -7.87
N ALA A 16 12.25 -17.24 -7.90
CA ALA A 16 10.87 -17.15 -8.30
C ALA A 16 10.24 -16.05 -7.44
N VAL A 17 9.71 -15.01 -8.09
CA VAL A 17 8.82 -14.06 -7.41
C VAL A 17 7.68 -14.91 -6.89
N TYR A 18 7.67 -15.19 -5.59
CA TYR A 18 6.51 -15.82 -4.96
C TYR A 18 5.35 -14.86 -5.20
N ALA A 19 4.36 -15.31 -5.96
CA ALA A 19 3.05 -14.68 -5.89
C ALA A 19 2.65 -14.75 -4.41
N ALA A 20 2.42 -13.61 -3.79
CA ALA A 20 2.00 -13.59 -2.41
C ALA A 20 0.64 -14.30 -2.33
N ASP A 21 0.53 -15.35 -1.52
CA ASP A 21 -0.75 -16.02 -1.28
C ASP A 21 -1.64 -15.09 -0.45
N PHE A 22 -2.41 -14.24 -1.13
CA PHE A 22 -3.32 -13.31 -0.48
C PHE A 22 -4.47 -14.07 0.21
N PRO A 23 -4.82 -13.73 1.46
CA PRO A 23 -5.91 -14.37 2.19
C PRO A 23 -7.28 -13.81 1.73
N THR A 24 -7.60 -13.93 0.45
CA THR A 24 -8.79 -13.31 -0.18
C THR A 24 -10.11 -13.77 0.45
N ASN A 25 -10.15 -14.97 1.04
CA ASN A 25 -11.30 -15.48 1.79
C ASN A 25 -11.54 -14.76 3.13
N LEU A 26 -10.58 -13.99 3.62
CA LEU A 26 -10.68 -13.19 4.85
C LEU A 26 -11.05 -11.73 4.57
N TYR A 27 -11.00 -11.30 3.31
CA TYR A 27 -11.21 -9.90 2.96
C TYR A 27 -12.58 -9.40 3.36
N THR A 28 -12.59 -8.20 3.92
CA THR A 28 -13.83 -7.51 4.26
C THR A 28 -14.58 -7.09 3.00
N GLU A 29 -15.85 -6.72 3.14
CA GLU A 29 -16.64 -6.22 2.01
C GLU A 29 -16.03 -4.94 1.41
N SER A 30 -15.51 -4.05 2.25
CA SER A 30 -14.92 -2.79 1.78
C SER A 30 -13.57 -2.97 1.12
N GLU A 31 -12.76 -3.90 1.63
CA GLU A 31 -11.49 -4.30 1.01
C GLU A 31 -11.71 -4.86 -0.39
N ASN A 32 -12.62 -5.82 -0.54
CA ASN A 32 -12.98 -6.38 -1.84
C ASN A 32 -13.53 -5.32 -2.80
N LYS A 33 -14.36 -4.40 -2.32
CA LYS A 33 -14.87 -3.28 -3.14
C LYS A 33 -13.74 -2.34 -3.56
N PHE A 34 -12.80 -2.06 -2.67
CA PHE A 34 -11.68 -1.17 -2.95
C PHE A 34 -10.78 -1.76 -4.04
N ILE A 35 -10.38 -3.02 -3.87
CA ILE A 35 -9.55 -3.76 -4.82
C ILE A 35 -10.25 -3.85 -6.19
N SER A 36 -11.51 -4.27 -6.21
CA SER A 36 -12.25 -4.43 -7.48
C SER A 36 -12.44 -3.12 -8.25
N VAL A 37 -12.63 -1.98 -7.55
CA VAL A 37 -12.67 -0.67 -8.21
C VAL A 37 -11.30 -0.33 -8.81
N ILE A 38 -10.20 -0.56 -8.10
CA ILE A 38 -8.87 -0.30 -8.65
C ILE A 38 -8.61 -1.18 -9.89
N ASP A 39 -8.89 -2.48 -9.81
CA ASP A 39 -8.66 -3.40 -10.93
C ASP A 39 -9.48 -3.05 -12.17
N LYS A 40 -10.76 -2.69 -11.97
CA LYS A 40 -11.63 -2.17 -13.04
C LYS A 40 -10.97 -1.00 -13.77
N TYR A 41 -10.38 -0.06 -13.03
CA TYR A 41 -9.77 1.13 -13.61
C TYR A 41 -8.36 0.88 -14.15
N ALA A 42 -7.58 -0.05 -13.56
CA ALA A 42 -6.33 -0.53 -14.12
C ALA A 42 -6.55 -1.13 -15.53
N GLN A 43 -7.57 -1.98 -15.69
CA GLN A 43 -7.94 -2.54 -16.98
C GLN A 43 -8.40 -1.45 -17.98
N SER A 44 -9.08 -0.41 -17.50
CA SER A 44 -9.60 0.68 -18.36
C SER A 44 -8.52 1.55 -19.01
N VAL A 45 -7.29 1.50 -18.49
CA VAL A 45 -6.14 2.26 -19.00
C VAL A 45 -5.17 1.41 -19.81
N ASP A 46 -5.44 0.10 -19.96
CA ASP A 46 -4.63 -0.77 -20.80
C ASP A 46 -4.69 -0.31 -22.26
N GLY A 47 -3.53 -0.25 -22.92
CA GLY A 47 -3.38 0.30 -24.27
C GLY A 47 -3.78 1.78 -24.43
N VAL A 48 -4.03 2.51 -23.35
CA VAL A 48 -4.33 3.95 -23.40
C VAL A 48 -3.05 4.76 -23.22
N ASP A 49 -2.70 5.55 -24.23
CA ASP A 49 -1.54 6.45 -24.20
C ASP A 49 -1.92 7.92 -23.94
N ASN A 50 -3.20 8.27 -24.13
CA ASN A 50 -3.68 9.63 -23.93
C ASN A 50 -3.78 9.96 -22.44
N GLU A 51 -2.81 10.69 -21.91
CA GLU A 51 -2.75 11.08 -20.50
C GLU A 51 -3.98 11.86 -20.02
N LEU A 52 -4.63 12.66 -20.86
CA LEU A 52 -5.87 13.36 -20.49
C LEU A 52 -7.01 12.37 -20.24
N LYS A 53 -7.08 11.28 -21.03
CA LYS A 53 -8.04 10.20 -20.82
C LYS A 53 -7.71 9.42 -19.55
N ILE A 54 -6.44 9.12 -19.29
CA ILE A 54 -5.99 8.45 -18.06
C ILE A 54 -6.37 9.31 -16.84
N ASN A 55 -6.11 10.61 -16.87
CA ASN A 55 -6.44 11.53 -15.78
C ASN A 55 -7.97 11.60 -15.54
N LYS A 56 -8.77 11.58 -16.61
CA LYS A 56 -10.23 11.51 -16.50
C LYS A 56 -10.66 10.22 -15.78
N LEU A 57 -10.12 9.08 -16.21
CA LEU A 57 -10.41 7.77 -15.60
C LEU A 57 -9.96 7.71 -14.13
N LYS A 58 -8.80 8.28 -13.79
CA LYS A 58 -8.35 8.39 -12.40
C LYS A 58 -9.33 9.16 -11.54
N LYS A 59 -9.82 10.31 -12.02
CA LYS A 59 -10.83 11.11 -11.30
C LYS A 59 -12.17 10.36 -11.14
N GLU A 60 -12.51 9.48 -12.06
CA GLU A 60 -13.71 8.63 -11.95
C GLU A 60 -13.49 7.53 -10.91
N ARG A 61 -12.33 6.85 -10.94
CA ARG A 61 -11.91 5.89 -9.91
C ARG A 61 -11.98 6.49 -8.52
N ASP A 62 -11.33 7.64 -8.31
CA ASP A 62 -11.25 8.26 -6.98
C ASP A 62 -12.64 8.66 -6.45
N LYS A 63 -13.61 8.98 -7.33
CA LYS A 63 -15.02 9.21 -6.95
C LYS A 63 -15.75 7.93 -6.54
N GLU A 64 -15.43 6.80 -7.16
CA GLU A 64 -16.04 5.49 -6.89
C GLU A 64 -15.47 4.86 -5.60
N ILE A 65 -14.19 5.09 -5.31
CA ILE A 65 -13.56 4.60 -4.07
C ILE A 65 -14.05 5.40 -2.84
N TYR A 66 -14.15 6.72 -2.95
CA TYR A 66 -14.49 7.59 -1.81
C TYR A 66 -15.71 7.17 -0.96
N PRO A 67 -16.85 6.71 -1.51
CA PRO A 67 -17.98 6.27 -0.70
C PRO A 67 -17.82 4.89 -0.04
N ILE A 68 -16.83 4.07 -0.41
CA ILE A 68 -16.69 2.68 0.09
C ILE A 68 -16.66 2.65 1.63
N PHE A 69 -15.97 3.60 2.23
CA PHE A 69 -15.76 3.64 3.68
C PHE A 69 -16.88 4.31 4.46
N LYS A 70 -17.82 5.01 3.81
CA LYS A 70 -18.82 5.87 4.49
C LYS A 70 -19.76 5.16 5.47
N ASN A 71 -19.85 3.84 5.37
CA ASN A 71 -20.72 3.03 6.22
C ASN A 71 -19.94 2.14 7.20
N GLU A 72 -18.61 2.22 7.21
CA GLU A 72 -17.80 1.49 8.19
C GLU A 72 -17.84 2.17 9.55
N ASN A 73 -17.75 1.37 10.62
CA ASN A 73 -17.51 1.88 11.96
C ASN A 73 -16.22 2.69 11.94
N ASN A 74 -16.37 4.02 11.96
CA ASN A 74 -15.33 5.03 11.89
C ASN A 74 -14.93 5.56 10.50
N ASN A 75 -15.56 5.15 9.41
CA ASN A 75 -15.32 5.68 8.06
C ASN A 75 -13.91 5.47 7.49
N PHE A 76 -13.23 4.39 7.87
CA PHE A 76 -11.89 4.03 7.39
C PHE A 76 -11.69 2.51 7.44
N PRO A 77 -10.73 1.95 6.67
CA PRO A 77 -10.48 0.51 6.62
C PRO A 77 -10.38 -0.15 7.99
N GLN A 78 -11.25 -1.12 8.25
CA GLN A 78 -11.23 -1.97 9.45
C GLN A 78 -10.95 -3.42 9.10
N ASN A 79 -9.97 -4.02 9.79
CA ASN A 79 -9.64 -5.45 9.69
C ASN A 79 -9.34 -5.91 8.26
N TRP A 80 -8.61 -5.10 7.52
CA TRP A 80 -8.13 -5.47 6.18
C TRP A 80 -6.98 -6.44 6.29
N TYR A 81 -6.75 -7.24 5.26
CA TYR A 81 -5.71 -8.24 5.24
C TYR A 81 -4.74 -8.01 4.09
N GLY A 82 -3.47 -8.26 4.37
CA GLY A 82 -2.47 -8.18 3.32
C GLY A 82 -1.19 -8.90 3.70
N VAL A 83 -0.22 -8.78 2.81
CA VAL A 83 1.10 -9.37 2.97
C VAL A 83 2.10 -8.25 3.12
N VAL A 84 2.96 -8.34 4.14
CA VAL A 84 4.06 -7.41 4.33
C VAL A 84 4.97 -7.46 3.11
N ASP A 85 5.08 -6.34 2.40
CA ASP A 85 5.90 -6.20 1.19
C ASP A 85 7.25 -5.54 1.47
N TYR A 86 7.30 -4.67 2.48
CA TYR A 86 8.52 -3.94 2.84
C TYR A 86 8.48 -3.50 4.30
N ILE A 87 9.60 -3.68 5.01
CA ILE A 87 9.83 -3.11 6.34
C ILE A 87 11.19 -2.45 6.39
N SER A 88 11.26 -1.28 7.00
CA SER A 88 12.53 -0.59 7.25
C SER A 88 12.38 0.42 8.40
N THR A 89 13.47 1.12 8.69
CA THR A 89 13.51 2.23 9.64
C THR A 89 14.09 3.47 8.95
N THR A 90 13.60 4.64 9.31
CA THR A 90 14.24 5.90 8.91
C THR A 90 15.51 6.16 9.73
N ASN A 91 16.30 7.16 9.32
CA ASN A 91 17.49 7.58 10.10
C ASN A 91 17.15 8.07 11.52
N ASP A 92 15.90 8.48 11.75
CA ASP A 92 15.41 8.93 13.07
C ASP A 92 14.90 7.75 13.92
N GLY A 93 14.92 6.53 13.39
CA GLY A 93 14.48 5.31 14.07
C GLY A 93 12.99 5.00 13.93
N ASP A 94 12.22 5.82 13.23
CA ASP A 94 10.79 5.54 13.01
C ASP A 94 10.60 4.41 11.99
N GLY A 95 9.60 3.56 12.21
CA GLY A 95 9.26 2.42 11.37
C GLY A 95 8.58 2.81 10.07
N VAL A 96 8.98 2.14 8.98
CA VAL A 96 8.37 2.18 7.66
C VAL A 96 7.81 0.80 7.37
N ILE A 97 6.54 0.72 6.95
CA ILE A 97 5.94 -0.54 6.50
C ILE A 97 5.08 -0.33 5.25
N LYS A 98 5.15 -1.29 4.32
CA LYS A 98 4.23 -1.43 3.19
C LYS A 98 3.60 -2.81 3.20
N ILE A 99 2.30 -2.83 2.93
CA ILE A 99 1.48 -4.03 2.84
C ILE A 99 0.86 -4.07 1.45
N LYS A 100 1.03 -5.20 0.76
CA LYS A 100 0.25 -5.51 -0.45
C LYS A 100 -1.10 -6.06 -0.03
N ILE A 101 -2.16 -5.51 -0.61
CA ILE A 101 -3.54 -6.01 -0.43
C ILE A 101 -4.09 -6.65 -1.72
N ALA A 102 -3.33 -6.57 -2.80
CA ALA A 102 -3.52 -7.29 -4.06
C ALA A 102 -2.17 -7.28 -4.80
N ASP A 103 -2.04 -8.04 -5.89
CA ASP A 103 -0.81 -8.11 -6.69
C ASP A 103 -0.31 -6.71 -7.11
N ASN A 104 -1.23 -5.80 -7.40
CA ASN A 104 -0.99 -4.48 -7.93
C ASN A 104 -1.30 -3.33 -6.95
N ILE A 105 -1.61 -3.60 -5.69
CA ILE A 105 -2.06 -2.55 -4.76
C ILE A 105 -1.23 -2.60 -3.49
N THR A 106 -0.50 -1.50 -3.25
CA THR A 106 0.31 -1.32 -2.05
C THR A 106 -0.26 -0.21 -1.19
N ILE A 107 -0.30 -0.44 0.12
CA ILE A 107 -0.71 0.52 1.15
C ILE A 107 0.40 0.60 2.18
N GLY A 108 0.85 1.79 2.54
CA GLY A 108 1.97 1.90 3.47
C GLY A 108 2.22 3.28 4.00
N THR A 109 3.16 3.35 4.94
CA THR A 109 3.68 4.63 5.43
C THR A 109 4.50 5.31 4.34
N TRP A 110 4.83 6.59 4.55
CA TRP A 110 5.93 7.20 3.82
C TRP A 110 7.24 6.44 4.06
N ASN A 111 8.12 6.45 3.07
CA ASN A 111 9.44 5.82 3.14
C ASN A 111 10.57 6.79 3.53
N THR A 112 10.27 8.07 3.77
CA THR A 112 11.27 9.08 4.16
C THR A 112 10.73 10.07 5.20
N SER A 113 11.50 10.29 6.29
CA SER A 113 11.15 11.25 7.36
C SER A 113 10.89 12.66 6.83
N PHE A 114 11.58 13.08 5.76
CA PHE A 114 11.44 14.44 5.22
C PHE A 114 10.06 14.68 4.57
N ALA A 115 9.55 13.72 3.79
CA ALA A 115 8.20 13.80 3.24
C ALA A 115 7.14 13.61 4.35
N ASP A 116 7.42 12.76 5.34
CA ASP A 116 6.45 12.42 6.39
C ASP A 116 6.21 13.51 7.44
N LYS A 117 7.10 14.52 7.59
CA LYS A 117 6.87 15.67 8.49
C LYS A 117 5.52 16.38 8.28
N LYS A 118 4.88 16.16 7.13
CA LYS A 118 3.54 16.68 6.79
C LYS A 118 2.40 15.69 7.00
N TYR A 119 2.67 14.37 7.02
CA TYR A 119 1.66 13.31 6.98
C TYR A 119 1.62 12.44 8.25
N TYR A 120 2.72 12.34 9.01
CA TYR A 120 2.78 11.58 10.27
C TYR A 120 2.29 10.12 10.14
N THR A 121 2.75 9.47 9.08
CA THR A 121 2.42 8.07 8.77
C THR A 121 3.43 7.10 9.35
N LEU A 122 4.65 7.55 9.62
CA LEU A 122 5.71 6.72 10.20
C LEU A 122 5.32 6.21 11.59
N ILE A 123 5.69 4.96 11.87
CA ILE A 123 5.41 4.31 13.15
C ILE A 123 6.47 4.75 14.15
N LYS A 124 6.06 5.42 15.22
CA LYS A 124 6.99 5.99 16.19
C LYS A 124 7.71 4.91 16.99
N ALA A 125 9.03 5.02 17.11
CA ALA A 125 9.88 4.04 17.79
C ALA A 125 9.48 3.75 19.26
N ASP A 126 8.82 4.70 19.92
CA ASP A 126 8.33 4.57 21.31
C ASP A 126 6.86 4.10 21.41
N SER A 127 6.25 3.72 20.28
CA SER A 127 4.86 3.28 20.24
C SER A 127 4.72 1.76 20.32
N LYS A 128 3.63 1.29 20.93
CA LYS A 128 3.28 -0.15 20.96
C LYS A 128 3.16 -0.77 19.57
N LEU A 129 2.76 0.02 18.58
CA LEU A 129 2.66 -0.44 17.20
C LEU A 129 4.05 -0.72 16.60
N TYR A 130 5.08 0.01 17.03
CA TYR A 130 6.45 -0.26 16.62
C TYR A 130 6.92 -1.61 17.11
N ASP A 131 6.65 -1.96 18.37
CA ASP A 131 7.02 -3.26 18.94
C ASP A 131 6.43 -4.39 18.09
N VAL A 132 5.13 -4.32 17.76
CA VAL A 132 4.47 -5.31 16.92
C VAL A 132 5.07 -5.38 15.52
N VAL A 133 5.30 -4.22 14.89
CA VAL A 133 5.84 -4.16 13.52
C VAL A 133 7.29 -4.61 13.46
N SER A 134 8.06 -4.43 14.54
CA SER A 134 9.46 -4.86 14.61
C SER A 134 9.64 -6.38 14.65
N ASP A 135 8.59 -7.12 15.01
CA ASP A 135 8.56 -8.59 14.99
C ASP A 135 8.09 -9.17 13.64
N LEU A 136 7.65 -8.32 12.70
CA LEU A 136 7.20 -8.75 11.37
C LEU A 136 8.36 -8.94 10.39
N SER A 137 8.12 -9.76 9.37
CA SER A 137 9.02 -9.97 8.23
C SER A 137 8.29 -9.80 6.91
N GLU A 138 9.02 -9.48 5.84
CA GLU A 138 8.46 -9.52 4.48
C GLU A 138 7.89 -10.92 4.18
N GLY A 139 6.68 -10.97 3.63
CA GLY A 139 5.92 -12.19 3.41
C GLY A 139 4.95 -12.58 4.53
N ASP A 140 5.01 -11.93 5.70
CA ASP A 140 4.03 -12.18 6.77
C ASP A 140 2.63 -11.74 6.35
N ILE A 141 1.62 -12.54 6.72
CA ILE A 141 0.22 -12.18 6.53
C ILE A 141 -0.23 -11.40 7.76
N VAL A 142 -0.79 -10.23 7.52
CA VAL A 142 -1.24 -9.32 8.58
C VAL A 142 -2.69 -8.93 8.40
N LYS A 143 -3.36 -8.73 9.52
CA LYS A 143 -4.63 -8.00 9.60
C LYS A 143 -4.32 -6.61 10.13
N PHE A 144 -4.89 -5.57 9.55
CA PHE A 144 -4.60 -4.20 9.93
C PHE A 144 -5.83 -3.30 9.86
N SER A 145 -5.73 -2.17 10.54
CA SER A 145 -6.69 -1.07 10.48
C SER A 145 -5.95 0.26 10.42
N GLY A 146 -6.60 1.29 9.88
CA GLY A 146 -6.01 2.63 9.88
C GLY A 146 -6.69 3.59 8.92
N LEU A 147 -5.95 4.62 8.52
CA LEU A 147 -6.48 5.79 7.83
C LEU A 147 -5.70 6.07 6.56
N PHE A 148 -6.42 6.20 5.43
CA PHE A 148 -5.84 6.83 4.26
C PHE A 148 -5.70 8.35 4.48
N HIS A 149 -4.63 8.92 3.93
CA HIS A 149 -4.49 10.38 3.89
C HIS A 149 -5.25 10.98 2.71
N SER A 150 -5.75 12.21 2.88
CA SER A 150 -6.45 12.93 1.81
C SER A 150 -5.48 13.64 0.86
N ALA A 151 -5.83 13.69 -0.42
CA ALA A 151 -5.07 14.39 -1.46
C ALA A 151 -4.92 15.91 -1.21
N SER A 152 -5.85 16.57 -0.51
CA SER A 152 -5.91 18.03 -0.41
C SER A 152 -5.21 18.66 0.79
N LYS A 153 -4.74 17.88 1.77
CA LYS A 153 -4.00 18.42 2.92
C LYS A 153 -2.79 17.56 3.31
N ALA A 154 -1.62 17.99 2.84
CA ALA A 154 -0.33 17.74 3.46
C ALA A 154 -0.15 18.58 4.75
N LYS A 155 -1.18 18.68 5.60
CA LYS A 155 -1.16 19.46 6.84
C LYS A 155 -1.49 18.53 8.01
N TYR A 156 -0.52 18.41 8.90
CA TYR A 156 -0.57 18.00 10.32
C TYR A 156 -1.72 17.09 10.71
N LYS A 157 -1.42 15.82 11.06
CA LYS A 157 -2.31 14.80 11.65
C LYS A 157 -3.81 15.13 11.44
N PRO A 158 -4.32 15.01 10.21
CA PRO A 158 -5.69 15.42 9.91
C PRO A 158 -6.65 14.66 10.81
N THR A 159 -7.60 15.37 11.42
CA THR A 159 -8.60 14.73 12.26
C THR A 159 -9.46 13.79 11.42
N LYS A 160 -10.04 12.76 12.03
CA LYS A 160 -10.98 11.83 11.38
C LYS A 160 -12.03 12.56 10.53
N THR A 161 -12.55 13.68 11.02
CA THR A 161 -13.53 14.54 10.33
C THR A 161 -12.97 15.24 9.10
N GLU A 162 -11.70 15.65 9.10
CA GLU A 162 -11.05 16.31 7.96
C GLU A 162 -10.75 15.35 6.81
N ILE A 163 -10.31 14.12 7.13
CA ILE A 163 -10.13 13.06 6.13
C ILE A 163 -11.48 12.76 5.46
N MET A 164 -12.56 12.72 6.25
CA MET A 164 -13.90 12.43 5.74
C MET A 164 -14.48 13.52 4.84
N ASN A 165 -14.11 14.79 5.00
CA ASN A 165 -14.71 15.90 4.26
C ASN A 165 -14.04 16.18 2.91
N GLU A 166 -12.93 15.50 2.62
CA GLU A 166 -12.11 15.76 1.44
C GLU A 166 -12.21 14.62 0.42
N LYS A 167 -12.25 14.97 -0.87
CA LYS A 167 -12.43 14.01 -1.95
C LYS A 167 -11.07 13.51 -2.44
N GLY A 168 -10.74 12.27 -2.09
CA GLY A 168 -9.65 11.51 -2.71
C GLY A 168 -8.55 11.08 -1.74
N PHE A 169 -7.89 9.98 -2.08
CA PHE A 169 -6.80 9.39 -1.31
C PHE A 169 -5.45 9.89 -1.83
N TYR A 170 -4.51 10.14 -0.92
CA TYR A 170 -3.16 10.52 -1.25
C TYR A 170 -2.40 9.28 -1.75
N GLU A 171 -1.94 9.36 -2.99
CA GLU A 171 -1.29 8.28 -3.71
C GLU A 171 0.14 8.73 -4.06
N SER A 172 1.12 7.85 -3.84
CA SER A 172 2.55 8.13 -4.00
C SER A 172 3.16 7.52 -5.27
N SER A 173 2.32 7.15 -6.24
CA SER A 173 2.75 6.51 -7.49
C SER A 173 3.61 7.45 -8.35
N LEU A 174 4.59 6.88 -9.04
CA LEU A 174 5.60 7.65 -9.80
C LEU A 174 5.04 8.32 -11.06
N THR A 175 4.08 7.68 -11.72
CA THR A 175 3.48 8.17 -12.96
C THR A 175 1.96 8.10 -12.86
N LEU A 176 1.26 8.88 -13.69
CA LEU A 176 -0.19 8.86 -13.73
C LEU A 176 -0.73 7.47 -14.15
N LYS A 177 -0.08 6.82 -15.12
CA LYS A 177 -0.44 5.48 -15.58
C LYS A 177 -0.11 4.42 -14.53
N GLY A 178 1.08 4.50 -13.93
CA GLY A 178 1.46 3.63 -12.80
C GLY A 178 0.51 3.78 -11.63
N GLY A 179 0.01 4.99 -11.37
CA GLY A 179 -1.03 5.21 -10.37
C GLY A 179 -2.37 4.55 -10.66
N MET A 180 -2.65 4.22 -11.91
CA MET A 180 -3.85 3.48 -12.30
C MET A 180 -3.63 1.98 -12.27
N THR A 181 -2.43 1.50 -12.61
CA THR A 181 -2.14 0.06 -12.73
C THR A 181 -1.57 -0.55 -11.46
N GLU A 182 -0.70 0.18 -10.76
CA GLU A 182 0.05 -0.26 -9.57
C GLU A 182 0.04 0.83 -8.48
N PRO A 183 -1.13 1.26 -7.98
CA PRO A 183 -1.20 2.35 -7.03
C PRO A 183 -0.51 2.03 -5.69
N SER A 184 0.21 3.02 -5.17
CA SER A 184 0.73 3.03 -3.80
C SER A 184 0.01 4.10 -2.99
N TYR A 185 -0.76 3.70 -1.98
CA TYR A 185 -1.50 4.63 -1.11
C TYR A 185 -0.76 4.90 0.19
N ILE A 186 -0.76 6.18 0.61
CA ILE A 186 -0.21 6.59 1.90
C ILE A 186 -1.24 6.37 3.01
N PHE A 187 -0.80 5.68 4.06
CA PHE A 187 -1.65 5.15 5.11
C PHE A 187 -1.01 5.30 6.50
N SER A 188 -1.83 5.66 7.48
CA SER A 188 -1.46 5.61 8.90
C SER A 188 -2.10 4.39 9.53
N PHE A 189 -1.28 3.41 9.92
CA PHE A 189 -1.75 2.24 10.63
C PHE A 189 -2.10 2.60 12.07
N THR A 190 -3.26 2.14 12.54
CA THR A 190 -3.67 2.23 13.94
C THR A 190 -3.53 0.91 14.66
N ASP A 191 -3.58 -0.19 13.91
CA ASP A 191 -3.48 -1.55 14.42
C ASP A 191 -2.92 -2.46 13.32
N ILE A 192 -2.04 -3.38 13.70
CA ILE A 192 -1.48 -4.44 12.85
C ILE A 192 -1.33 -5.68 13.72
N GLU A 193 -1.74 -6.84 13.21
CA GLU A 193 -1.63 -8.14 13.87
C GLU A 193 -1.14 -9.18 12.87
N LYS A 194 -0.12 -9.97 13.24
CA LYS A 194 0.34 -11.12 12.46
C LYS A 194 -0.66 -12.26 12.55
N ILE A 195 -0.98 -12.89 11.42
CA ILE A 195 -2.00 -13.94 11.32
C ILE A 195 -1.38 -15.35 11.17
N ASN A 196 -0.15 -15.47 10.67
CA ASN A 196 0.52 -16.74 10.37
C ASN A 196 1.77 -17.01 11.20
#